data_AF-A0A0K0EIY1-F1
#
_entry.id   AF-A0A0K0EIY1-F1
#
_cell.length_a   1.000
_cell.length_b   1.000
_cell.length_c   1.000
_cell.angle_alpha   90.00
_cell.angle_beta   90.00
_cell.angle_gamma   90.00
#
_symmetry.space_group_name_H-M   'P 1'
#
loop_
_entity.id
_entity.type
_entity.pdbx_description
1 polymer ?
#
loop_
_entity_poly.entity_id
_entity_poly.type
_entity_poly.pdbx_seq_one_letter_code
_entity_poly.pdbx_strand_id
1 'polypeptide(L)'
;MNDFHTQAFTKLKTALINTTALSPPDPTKNYIIFTDASFQGLGIALVQNNKPIAFALKLLKPAEKNYTIIKLEALALVYLLKQF
;
A
#
# COMPACT_ATOMS: atom_id res chain seq x y z
N MET A 1 -32.57 -12.30 3.23
CA MET A 1 -31.83 -11.15 3.80
C MET A 1 -30.57 -10.94 2.94
N ASN A 2 -30.61 -9.94 2.06
CA ASN A 2 -29.47 -9.26 1.41
C ASN A 2 -28.70 -9.90 0.22
N ASP A 3 -29.36 -10.62 -0.69
CA ASP A 3 -28.71 -11.20 -1.88
C ASP A 3 -28.10 -10.14 -2.84
N PHE A 4 -28.77 -8.98 -2.98
CA PHE A 4 -28.24 -7.84 -3.75
C PHE A 4 -26.97 -7.24 -3.15
N HIS A 5 -26.91 -7.11 -1.81
CA HIS A 5 -25.72 -6.58 -1.13
C HIS A 5 -24.54 -7.55 -1.22
N THR A 6 -24.81 -8.86 -1.11
CA THR A 6 -23.78 -9.90 -1.26
C THR A 6 -23.23 -9.92 -2.68
N GLN A 7 -24.08 -9.81 -3.71
CA GLN A 7 -23.63 -9.70 -5.09
C GLN A 7 -22.84 -8.42 -5.35
N ALA A 8 -23.30 -7.27 -4.84
CA ALA A 8 -22.57 -6.01 -4.98
C ALA A 8 -21.19 -6.06 -4.30
N PHE A 9 -21.11 -6.61 -3.09
CA PHE A 9 -19.86 -6.81 -2.36
C PHE A 9 -18.91 -7.76 -3.10
N THR A 10 -19.44 -8.85 -3.64
CA THR A 10 -18.65 -9.83 -4.41
C THR A 10 -18.10 -9.21 -5.69
N LYS A 11 -18.91 -8.44 -6.42
CA LYS A 11 -18.45 -7.68 -7.61
C LYS A 11 -17.33 -6.72 -7.27
N LEU A 12 -17.46 -5.95 -6.17
CA LEU A 12 -16.43 -5.02 -5.72
C LEU A 12 -15.14 -5.74 -5.33
N LYS A 13 -15.24 -6.86 -4.60
CA LYS A 13 -14.10 -7.69 -4.24
C LYS A 13 -13.35 -8.21 -5.48
N THR A 14 -14.07 -8.72 -6.47
CA THR A 14 -13.46 -9.20 -7.73
C THR A 14 -12.80 -8.07 -8.50
N ALA A 15 -13.44 -6.90 -8.59
CA ALA A 15 -12.87 -5.73 -9.26
C ALA A 15 -11.57 -5.24 -8.59
N LEU A 16 -11.53 -5.25 -7.26
CA LEU A 16 -10.33 -4.93 -6.48
C LEU A 16 -9.21 -5.93 -6.76
N ILE A 17 -9.49 -7.24 -6.66
CA ILE A 17 -8.50 -8.30 -6.90
C ILE A 17 -7.88 -8.15 -8.30
N ASN A 18 -8.72 -7.96 -9.32
CA ASN A 18 -8.26 -7.83 -10.71
C ASN A 18 -7.42 -6.57 -10.93
N THR A 19 -7.75 -5.46 -10.26
CA THR A 19 -6.98 -4.21 -10.33
C THR A 19 -5.65 -4.31 -9.60
N THR A 20 -5.59 -5.08 -8.50
CA THR A 20 -4.38 -5.24 -7.67
C THR A 20 -3.35 -6.22 -8.24
N ALA A 21 -3.53 -6.72 -9.47
CA ALA A 21 -2.54 -7.58 -10.11
C ALA A 21 -1.20 -6.83 -10.28
N LEU A 22 -0.15 -7.37 -9.65
CA LEU A 22 1.19 -6.80 -9.74
C LEU A 22 1.74 -6.90 -11.16
N SER A 23 2.44 -5.87 -11.59
CA SER A 23 3.15 -5.81 -12.86
C SER A 23 4.66 -5.91 -12.65
N PRO A 24 5.41 -6.47 -13.60
CA PRO A 24 6.87 -6.52 -13.51
C PRO A 24 7.46 -5.11 -13.56
N PRO A 25 8.56 -4.84 -12.82
CA PRO A 25 9.24 -3.56 -12.84
C PRO A 25 9.88 -3.29 -14.20
N ASP A 26 9.81 -2.03 -14.65
CA ASP A 26 10.48 -1.53 -15.86
C ASP A 26 11.61 -0.58 -15.46
N PRO A 27 12.90 -0.96 -15.63
CA PRO A 27 14.03 -0.14 -15.21
C PRO A 27 14.20 1.14 -16.04
N THR A 28 13.52 1.26 -17.17
CA THR A 28 13.59 2.45 -18.03
C THR A 28 12.65 3.57 -17.60
N LYS A 29 11.78 3.30 -16.62
CA LYS A 29 10.72 4.21 -16.20
C LYS A 29 10.85 4.61 -14.74
N ASN A 30 10.40 5.82 -14.46
CA ASN A 30 10.38 6.33 -13.10
C ASN A 30 9.33 5.58 -12.27
N TYR A 31 9.69 5.33 -11.01
CA TYR A 31 8.77 4.82 -10.02
C TYR A 31 8.01 5.96 -9.37
N ILE A 32 6.72 5.74 -9.13
CA ILE A 32 5.89 6.59 -8.27
C ILE A 32 5.66 5.83 -6.98
N ILE A 33 5.89 6.54 -5.89
CA ILE A 33 5.81 5.99 -4.54
C ILE A 33 4.58 6.59 -3.87
N PHE A 34 3.77 5.72 -3.27
CA PHE A 34 2.73 6.10 -2.35
C PHE A 34 3.06 5.51 -0.99
N THR A 35 3.15 6.36 0.01
CA THR A 35 3.27 5.96 1.42
C THR A 35 2.06 6.46 2.18
N ASP A 36 1.63 5.69 3.15
CA ASP A 36 0.62 6.07 4.12
C ASP A 36 1.06 5.58 5.49
N ALA A 37 0.86 6.39 6.52
CA ALA A 37 1.18 6.02 7.89
C ALA A 37 -0.05 6.12 8.79
N SER A 38 -0.23 5.09 9.62
CA SER A 38 -1.22 5.07 10.69
C SER A 38 -0.56 4.78 12.02
N PHE A 39 -1.28 4.98 13.12
CA PHE A 39 -0.80 4.61 14.46
C PHE A 39 -0.69 3.09 14.69
N GLN A 40 -1.04 2.26 13.70
CA GLN A 40 -0.90 0.80 13.74
C GLN A 40 0.23 0.29 12.84
N GLY A 41 0.42 0.90 11.68
CA GLY A 41 1.39 0.45 10.69
C GLY A 41 1.62 1.44 9.57
N LEU A 42 2.63 1.14 8.76
CA LEU A 42 3.05 1.87 7.59
C LEU A 42 2.66 1.06 6.36
N GLY A 43 1.94 1.69 5.44
CA GLY A 43 1.56 1.14 4.14
C GLY A 43 2.36 1.80 3.02
N ILE A 44 2.77 0.99 2.05
CA ILE A 44 3.57 1.46 0.93
C ILE A 44 3.12 0.76 -0.36
N ALA A 45 3.02 1.54 -1.44
CA ALA A 45 2.78 1.04 -2.78
C ALA A 45 3.79 1.65 -3.76
N LEU A 46 4.44 0.80 -4.55
CA LEU A 46 5.31 1.16 -5.65
C LEU A 46 4.53 1.01 -6.96
N VAL A 47 4.47 2.05 -7.78
CA VAL A 47 3.61 2.12 -8.97
C VAL A 47 4.41 2.62 -10.17
N GLN A 48 4.21 2.01 -11.34
CA GLN A 48 4.71 2.50 -12.63
C GLN A 48 3.59 2.47 -13.67
N ASN A 49 3.44 3.54 -14.46
CA ASN A 49 2.39 3.67 -15.49
C ASN A 49 0.98 3.30 -14.97
N ASN A 50 0.63 3.76 -13.77
CA ASN A 50 -0.64 3.45 -13.09
C ASN A 50 -0.87 1.96 -12.78
N LYS A 51 0.19 1.14 -12.79
CA LYS A 51 0.14 -0.27 -12.41
C LYS A 51 0.97 -0.51 -11.14
N PRO A 52 0.43 -1.25 -10.15
CA PRO A 52 1.18 -1.58 -8.96
C PRO A 52 2.31 -2.56 -9.30
N ILE A 53 3.52 -2.26 -8.83
CA ILE A 53 4.71 -3.10 -8.98
C ILE A 53 4.93 -3.92 -7.72
N ALA A 54 4.80 -3.28 -6.56
CA ALA A 54 4.95 -3.93 -5.27
C ALA A 54 4.18 -3.20 -4.18
N PHE A 55 3.83 -3.94 -3.14
CA PHE A 55 3.28 -3.40 -1.90
C PHE A 55 4.16 -3.84 -0.72
N ALA A 56 4.32 -2.97 0.26
CA ALA A 56 4.95 -3.30 1.53
C ALA A 56 4.11 -2.77 2.68
N LEU A 57 4.07 -3.54 3.77
CA LEU A 57 3.40 -3.15 5.01
C LEU A 57 4.31 -3.49 6.18
N LYS A 58 4.39 -2.59 7.15
CA LYS A 58 5.13 -2.80 8.39
C LYS A 58 4.30 -2.36 9.59
N LEU A 59 4.15 -3.24 10.58
CA LEU A 59 3.57 -2.89 11.86
C LEU A 59 4.54 -2.04 12.69
N LEU A 60 4.01 -1.07 13.44
CA LEU A 60 4.84 -0.22 14.28
C LEU A 60 5.38 -0.97 15.50
N LYS A 61 6.68 -0.82 15.74
CA LYS A 61 7.30 -1.28 16.99
C LYS A 61 6.77 -0.46 18.18
N PRO A 62 6.80 -1.00 19.42
CA PRO A 62 6.34 -0.26 20.60
C PRO A 62 6.96 1.14 20.75
N ALA A 63 8.24 1.31 20.39
CA ALA A 63 8.90 2.61 20.40
C ALA A 63 8.40 3.56 19.31
N GLU A 64 8.09 3.03 18.12
CA GLU A 64 7.62 3.81 16.96
C GLU A 64 6.17 4.31 17.16
N LYS A 65 5.36 3.62 17.97
CA LYS A 65 3.98 4.04 18.29
C LYS A 65 3.89 5.40 18.99
N ASN A 66 4.98 5.84 19.63
CA ASN A 66 5.05 7.14 20.30
C ASN A 66 5.41 8.29 19.34
N TYR A 67 5.64 8.00 18.05
CA TYR A 67 5.97 9.01 17.07
C TYR A 67 4.74 9.78 16.63
N THR A 68 4.91 11.09 16.41
CA THR A 68 3.90 11.94 15.76
C THR A 68 3.66 11.47 14.33
N ILE A 69 2.49 11.75 13.76
CA ILE A 69 2.14 11.32 12.40
C ILE A 69 3.19 11.71 11.34
N ILE A 70 3.74 12.94 11.41
CA ILE A 70 4.79 13.42 10.50
C ILE A 70 6.06 12.55 10.55
N LYS A 71 6.41 12.05 11.74
CA LYS A 71 7.56 11.15 11.92
C LYS A 71 7.26 9.75 11.41
N LEU A 72 6.00 9.30 11.49
CA LEU A 72 5.58 8.02 10.93
C LEU A 72 5.59 8.06 9.39
N GLU A 73 5.17 9.16 8.78
CA GLU A 73 5.29 9.38 7.33
C GLU A 73 6.76 9.35 6.88
N ALA A 74 7.64 10.06 7.58
CA ALA A 74 9.07 10.01 7.31
C ALA A 74 9.65 8.58 7.49
N LEU A 75 9.17 7.85 8.50
CA LEU A 75 9.57 6.46 8.73
C LEU A 75 9.08 5.54 7.61
N ALA A 76 7.89 5.76 7.04
CA ALA A 76 7.37 5.02 5.89
C ALA A 76 8.28 5.20 4.68
N LEU A 77 8.73 6.44 4.41
CA LEU A 77 9.66 6.73 3.32
C LEU A 77 11.02 6.05 3.52
N VAL A 78 11.58 6.13 4.73
CA VAL A 78 12.85 5.45 5.05
C VAL A 78 12.71 3.94 4.97
N TYR A 79 11.58 3.38 5.40
CA TYR A 79 11.32 1.95 5.33
C TYR A 79 11.21 1.47 3.89
N LEU A 80 10.47 2.19 3.04
CA LEU A 80 10.38 1.95 1.60
C LEU A 80 11.77 1.87 0.96
N LEU A 81 12.62 2.90 1.14
CA LEU A 81 13.94 2.99 0.51
C LEU A 81 14.91 1.89 0.96
N LYS A 82 14.60 1.20 2.07
CA LYS A 82 15.35 0.02 2.52
C LYS A 82 14.78 -1.28 2.00
N GLN A 83 13.50 -1.28 1.65
CA GLN A 83 12.78 -2.47 1.21
C GLN A 83 12.91 -2.70 -0.30
N PHE A 84 13.02 -1.62 -1.09
CA PHE A 84 13.15 -1.61 -2.55
C PHE A 84 14.40 -0.84 -2.96
#